data_AF-A0A353LVW2-F1
#
_entry.id   AF-A0A353LVW2-F1
#
_cell.length_a   1.000
_cell.length_b   1.000
_cell.length_c   1.000
_cell.angle_alpha   90.00
_cell.angle_beta   90.00
_cell.angle_gamma   90.00
#
_symmetry.space_group_name_H-M   'P 1'
#
loop_
_entity.id
_entity.type
_entity.pdbx_description
1 polymer ?
#
loop_
_entity_poly.entity_id
_entity_poly.type
_entity_poly.pdbx_seq_one_letter_code
_entity_poly.pdbx_strand_id
1 'polypeptide(L)' 'YESIHGGYDTTHVNADPNRLVPLDELRKLEREGALREIHGEFFTTCGIGTNVESSKDIGQRIVADLRKAGVEFGILTST' A
#
# COMPACT_ATOMS: atom_id res chain seq x y z
N TYR A 1 10.43 0.85 -12.78
CA TYR A 1 10.25 0.96 -11.32
C TYR A 1 11.38 0.16 -10.68
N GLU A 2 12.07 0.73 -9.69
CA GLU A 2 13.15 0.06 -8.97
C GLU A 2 13.23 0.62 -7.54
N SER A 3 13.31 -0.27 -6.56
CA SER A 3 13.50 0.03 -5.14
C SER A 3 14.98 -0.08 -4.78
N ILE A 4 15.52 1.00 -4.21
CA ILE A 4 16.88 1.08 -3.67
C ILE A 4 16.88 1.08 -2.13
N HIS A 5 15.81 0.57 -1.53
CA HIS A 5 15.59 0.63 -0.09
C HIS A 5 16.68 -0.13 0.69
N GLY A 6 17.38 0.57 1.59
CA GLY A 6 18.48 -0.01 2.38
C GLY A 6 18.05 -0.86 3.57
N GLY A 7 16.75 -0.91 3.89
CA GLY A 7 16.20 -1.62 5.05
C GLY A 7 15.77 -3.07 4.81
N TYR A 8 15.67 -3.53 3.56
CA TYR A 8 15.34 -4.92 3.20
C TYR A 8 15.96 -5.33 1.87
N ASP A 9 15.99 -6.64 1.57
CA ASP A 9 16.44 -7.15 0.27
C ASP A 9 15.42 -6.85 -0.83
N THR A 10 15.77 -5.92 -1.72
CA THR A 10 14.90 -5.46 -2.80
C THR A 10 14.86 -6.39 -4.00
N THR A 11 15.67 -7.45 -4.05
CA THR A 11 15.79 -8.35 -5.23
C THR A 11 14.44 -8.86 -5.71
N HIS A 12 13.61 -9.34 -4.79
CA HIS A 12 12.30 -9.91 -5.14
C HIS A 12 11.26 -8.86 -5.53
N VAL A 13 11.25 -7.69 -4.89
CA VAL A 13 10.32 -6.59 -5.23
C VAL A 13 10.72 -5.92 -6.55
N ASN A 14 12.02 -5.86 -6.85
CA ASN A 14 12.51 -5.35 -8.13
C ASN A 14 12.22 -6.32 -9.28
N ALA A 15 12.22 -7.63 -9.02
CA ALA A 15 11.79 -8.64 -9.99
C ALA A 15 10.27 -8.62 -10.22
N ASP A 16 9.48 -8.42 -9.16
CA ASP A 16 8.03 -8.33 -9.21
C ASP A 16 7.48 -7.31 -8.19
N PRO A 17 7.12 -6.09 -8.64
CA PRO A 17 6.61 -5.03 -7.77
C PRO A 17 5.29 -5.35 -7.10
N ASN A 18 4.49 -6.26 -7.68
CA ASN A 18 3.21 -6.65 -7.10
C ASN A 18 3.39 -7.34 -5.74
N ARG A 19 4.57 -7.91 -5.49
CA ARG A 19 4.93 -8.47 -4.19
C ARG A 19 4.89 -7.45 -3.05
N LEU A 20 5.09 -6.17 -3.37
CA LEU A 20 5.00 -5.08 -2.40
C LEU A 20 3.62 -4.40 -2.40
N VAL A 21 3.06 -4.17 -3.59
CA VAL A 21 1.73 -3.60 -3.78
C VAL A 21 0.90 -4.59 -4.62
N PRO A 22 0.13 -5.50 -3.98
CA PRO A 22 -0.49 -6.68 -4.64
C PRO A 22 -1.69 -6.32 -5.51
N LEU A 23 -1.48 -5.46 -6.50
CA LEU A 23 -2.53 -4.93 -7.36
C LEU A 23 -3.08 -5.99 -8.30
N ASP A 24 -2.25 -6.89 -8.79
CA ASP A 24 -2.65 -8.00 -9.65
C ASP A 24 -3.57 -9.00 -8.95
N GLU A 25 -3.29 -9.38 -7.69
CA GLU A 25 -4.22 -10.19 -6.90
C GLU A 25 -5.51 -9.44 -6.59
N LEU A 26 -5.44 -8.15 -6.22
CA LEU A 26 -6.65 -7.35 -6.02
C LEU A 26 -7.50 -7.28 -7.30
N ARG A 27 -6.88 -7.11 -8.47
CA ARG A 27 -7.57 -7.13 -9.77
C ARG A 27 -8.14 -8.50 -10.11
N LYS A 28 -7.51 -9.59 -9.66
CA LYS A 28 -8.09 -10.93 -9.77
C LYS A 28 -9.35 -11.06 -8.92
N LEU A 29 -9.30 -10.62 -7.66
CA LEU A 29 -10.46 -10.61 -6.77
C LEU A 29 -11.60 -9.72 -7.31
N GLU A 30 -11.28 -8.59 -7.95
CA GLU A 30 -12.25 -7.73 -8.63
C GLU A 30 -12.95 -8.49 -9.77
N ARG A 31 -12.19 -9.17 -10.63
CA ARG A 31 -12.72 -9.98 -11.74
C ARG A 31 -13.56 -11.17 -11.26
N GLU A 32 -13.20 -11.76 -10.14
CA GLU A 32 -13.95 -12.86 -9.51
C GLU A 32 -15.21 -12.37 -8.77
N GLY A 33 -15.41 -11.05 -8.65
CA GLY A 33 -16.54 -10.44 -7.96
C GLY A 33 -16.44 -10.48 -6.44
N ALA A 34 -15.26 -10.81 -5.89
CA ALA A 34 -15.01 -10.82 -4.45
C ALA A 34 -14.89 -9.41 -3.85
N LEU A 35 -14.53 -8.43 -4.69
CA LEU A 35 -14.57 -7.01 -4.35
C LEU A 35 -15.17 -6.21 -5.51
N ARG A 36 -15.78 -5.06 -5.19
CA ARG A 36 -16.54 -4.26 -6.16
C ARG A 36 -15.65 -3.39 -7.04
N GLU A 37 -14.76 -2.63 -6.41
CA GLU A 37 -13.91 -1.64 -7.08
C GLU A 37 -12.64 -1.42 -6.25
N ILE A 38 -11.52 -1.23 -6.94
CA ILE A 38 -10.24 -0.84 -6.33
C ILE A 38 -10.09 0.67 -6.40
N HIS A 39 -9.77 1.30 -5.26
CA HIS A 39 -9.48 2.73 -5.21
C HIS A 39 -8.29 3.10 -6.12
N GLY A 40 -8.43 4.18 -6.90
CA GLY A 40 -7.48 4.54 -7.96
C GLY A 40 -6.13 5.08 -7.49
N GLU A 41 -6.00 5.37 -6.19
CA GLU A 41 -4.78 5.87 -5.56
C GLU A 41 -4.32 4.91 -4.46
N PHE A 42 -3.00 4.87 -4.22
CA PHE A 42 -2.43 4.19 -3.07
C PHE A 42 -1.49 5.13 -2.33
N PHE A 43 -1.38 4.93 -1.03
CA PHE A 43 -0.53 5.74 -0.17
C PHE A 43 0.81 5.04 0.02
N THR A 44 1.89 5.83 0.02
CA THR A 44 3.23 5.35 0.33
C THR A 44 3.93 6.38 1.20
N THR A 45 4.81 5.90 2.08
CA THR A 45 5.65 6.75 2.91
C THR A 45 7.11 6.58 2.48
N CYS A 46 7.84 7.68 2.42
CA CYS A 46 9.29 7.64 2.22
C CYS A 46 9.95 7.52 3.59
N GLY A 47 10.58 6.40 3.94
CA GLY A 47 11.66 6.46 4.90
C GLY A 47 11.90 5.27 5.83
N ILE A 48 13.17 5.18 6.20
CA ILE A 48 13.69 4.51 7.37
C ILE A 48 13.76 5.58 8.48
N GLY A 49 13.20 5.32 9.66
CA GLY A 49 13.35 6.19 10.83
C GLY A 49 12.20 7.14 11.16
N THR A 50 11.01 6.96 10.56
CA THR A 50 9.81 7.68 10.98
C THR A 50 9.47 7.34 12.44
N ASN A 51 9.41 8.35 13.31
CA ASN A 51 9.08 8.12 14.71
C ASN A 51 7.61 7.69 14.88
N VAL A 52 7.31 7.03 16.01
CA VAL A 52 5.99 6.43 16.28
C VAL A 52 4.86 7.47 16.25
N GLU A 53 5.07 8.66 16.80
CA GLU A 53 4.03 9.70 16.85
C GLU A 53 3.70 10.26 15.47
N SER A 54 4.71 10.50 14.64
CA SER A 54 4.53 10.90 13.25
C SER A 54 3.83 9.81 12.44
N SER A 55 4.19 8.53 12.64
CA SER A 55 3.53 7.40 11.96
C SER A 55 2.05 7.29 12.31
N LYS A 56 1.66 7.59 13.56
CA LYS A 56 0.25 7.63 13.98
C LYS A 56 -0.52 8.73 13.27
N ASP A 57 0.01 9.96 13.23
CA ASP A 57 -0.64 11.09 12.54
C ASP A 57 -0.81 10.82 11.04
N ILE A 58 0.24 10.31 10.37
CA ILE A 58 0.18 9.93 8.96
C ILE A 58 -0.91 8.88 8.72
N GLY A 59 -0.94 7.81 9.52
CA GLY A 59 -1.95 6.77 9.40
C GLY A 59 -3.38 7.28 9.60
N GLN A 60 -3.59 8.17 10.58
CA GLN A 60 -4.90 8.79 10.83
C GLN A 60 -5.38 9.61 9.64
N ARG A 61 -4.49 10.37 9.00
CA ARG A 61 -4.81 11.18 7.80
C ARG A 61 -5.16 10.30 6.60
N ILE A 62 -4.35 9.26 6.35
CA ILE A 62 -4.61 8.29 5.27
C ILE A 62 -6.00 7.65 5.45
N VAL A 63 -6.32 7.20 6.66
CA VAL A 63 -7.63 6.60 6.95
C VAL A 63 -8.77 7.61 6.81
N ALA A 64 -8.56 8.87 7.18
CA ALA A 64 -9.56 9.93 6.99
C ALA A 64 -9.86 10.16 5.50
N ASP A 65 -8.82 10.22 4.66
CA ASP A 65 -8.95 10.39 3.21
C ASP A 65 -9.65 9.18 2.56
N LEU A 66 -9.24 7.96 2.92
CA LEU A 66 -9.88 6.73 2.45
C LEU A 66 -11.36 6.64 2.83
N ARG A 67 -11.70 6.99 4.09
CA ARG A 67 -13.11 7.02 4.54
C ARG A 67 -13.92 8.07 3.78
N LYS A 68 -13.35 9.25 3.53
CA LYS A 68 -13.99 10.30 2.73
C LYS A 68 -14.22 9.84 1.28
N ALA A 69 -13.35 9.01 0.74
CA ALA A 69 -13.49 8.39 -0.58
C ALA A 69 -14.44 7.17 -0.59
N GLY A 70 -15.01 6.77 0.55
CA GLY A 70 -15.92 5.63 0.65
C GLY A 70 -15.24 4.26 0.62
N VAL A 71 -13.94 4.19 0.89
CA VAL A 71 -13.19 2.93 0.94
C VAL A 71 -13.51 2.19 2.25
N GLU A 72 -13.97 0.94 2.12
CA GLU A 72 -14.38 0.11 3.26
C GLU A 72 -13.23 -0.73 3.84
N PHE A 73 -12.31 -1.19 2.97
CA PHE A 73 -11.21 -2.08 3.35
C PHE A 73 -9.90 -1.58 2.75
N GLY A 74 -8.80 -1.80 3.48
CA GLY A 74 -7.46 -1.46 3.03
C GLY A 74 -6.44 -2.51 3.49
N ILE A 75 -5.40 -2.70 2.69
CA ILE A 75 -4.25 -3.53 3.03
C ILE A 75 -3.07 -2.58 3.27
N LEU A 76 -2.39 -2.75 4.39
CA LEU A 76 -1.15 -2.05 4.70
C LEU A 76 0.01 -3.04 4.60
N THR A 77 0.91 -2.81 3.65
CA THR A 77 2.13 -3.61 3.47
C THR A 77 3.33 -2.89 4.11
N SER A 78 4.45 -3.59 4.22
CA SER A 78 5.68 -3.07 4.83
C SER A 78 6.89 -3.28 3.92
N THR A 79 7.81 -2.33 3.96
CA THR A 79 9.15 -2.34 3.35
C THR A 79 10.22 -2.29 4.44
#